data_AF-A0A3D8SER0-F1
#
_entry.id   AF-A0A3D8SER0-F1
#
_cell.length_a   1.000
_cell.length_b   1.000
_cell.length_c   1.000
_cell.angle_alpha   90.00
_cell.angle_beta   90.00
_cell.angle_gamma   90.00
#
_symmetry.space_group_name_H-M   'P 1'
#
loop_
_entity.id
_entity.type
_entity.pdbx_description
1 polymer ?
#
loop_
_entity_poly.entity_id
_entity_poly.type
_entity_poly.pdbx_seq_one_letter_code
_entity_poly.pdbx_strand_id
1 'polypeptide(L)'
;MTTTATAVTSPIQRLVSEPAPDRLAMSGSSVPLADWHRDLIRDGFAVVKGAVPKERAEKYTNDMFTWLEDFNLGFDRNDASTIHKDKLPVINEKGMCLHYAVTHEDFVWQVRSEPGVVGAFETVYNDKDLIVSFDAVGFGFPNRTDLPKNVPWPHQDQDPEKPGFSCLQGLVNLLPNGPDDGGLIVCKGAYRLSEQFHREMAWEDRIPQWTNEWYGFTDNGMKWLADHGCEWVKVCAEPGDLLLWDSRVPHYNLSSTTSQPRFCVYTCYMPVADVTQDDLVHRVGTTHWPNARHVGGNVAKRDGEIDINNRIRPRKDAVLSERAFQLTGIPYIKPST
;
A
#
# COMPACT_ATOMS: atom_id res chain seq x y z
N MET A 1 -15.26 -61.67 -34.22
CA MET A 1 -13.93 -61.23 -33.76
C MET A 1 -13.89 -59.72 -33.94
N THR A 2 -14.02 -58.97 -32.85
CA THR A 2 -14.07 -57.51 -32.89
C THR A 2 -12.93 -57.02 -32.01
N THR A 3 -11.89 -56.47 -32.64
CA THR A 3 -10.64 -56.07 -32.00
C THR A 3 -10.79 -54.63 -31.52
N THR A 4 -10.84 -54.43 -30.20
CA THR A 4 -10.83 -53.09 -29.59
C THR A 4 -9.39 -52.64 -29.44
N ALA A 5 -9.01 -51.57 -30.14
CA ALA A 5 -7.71 -50.93 -30.00
C ALA A 5 -7.72 -50.00 -28.78
N THR A 6 -6.83 -50.26 -27.82
CA THR A 6 -6.61 -49.40 -26.64
C THR A 6 -5.54 -48.37 -26.99
N ALA A 7 -5.91 -47.09 -27.02
CA ALA A 7 -4.97 -45.99 -27.19
C ALA A 7 -4.22 -45.75 -25.88
N VAL A 8 -2.89 -45.85 -25.92
CA VAL A 8 -1.99 -45.53 -24.80
C VAL A 8 -1.69 -44.03 -24.89
N THR A 9 -2.13 -43.26 -23.90
CA THR A 9 -1.79 -41.85 -23.73
C THR A 9 -0.43 -41.73 -23.04
N SER A 10 0.55 -41.18 -23.75
CA SER A 10 1.85 -40.82 -23.18
C SER A 10 1.70 -39.64 -22.20
N PRO A 11 2.39 -39.64 -21.05
CA PRO A 11 2.33 -38.55 -20.10
C PRO A 11 3.01 -37.30 -20.68
N ILE A 12 2.30 -36.18 -20.64
CA ILE A 12 2.78 -34.85 -21.00
C ILE A 12 3.89 -34.48 -20.02
N GLN A 13 5.12 -34.45 -20.52
CA GLN A 13 6.28 -33.95 -19.79
C GLN A 13 6.10 -32.43 -19.64
N ARG A 14 5.75 -31.97 -18.42
CA ARG A 14 5.72 -30.54 -18.09
C ARG A 14 7.12 -29.98 -18.34
N LEU A 15 7.26 -29.20 -19.41
CA LEU A 15 8.39 -28.28 -19.57
C LEU A 15 8.37 -27.36 -18.36
N VAL A 16 9.43 -27.42 -17.56
CA VAL A 16 9.69 -26.46 -16.49
C VAL A 16 9.87 -25.11 -17.18
N SER A 17 8.87 -24.24 -17.08
CA SER A 17 8.99 -22.86 -17.54
C SER A 17 10.17 -22.21 -16.83
N GLU A 18 11.03 -21.51 -17.57
CA GLU A 18 12.05 -20.67 -16.94
C GLU A 18 11.39 -19.73 -15.90
N PRO A 19 12.04 -19.49 -14.75
CA PRO A 19 11.49 -18.59 -13.75
C PRO A 19 11.30 -17.21 -14.38
N ALA A 20 10.13 -16.61 -14.14
CA ALA A 20 9.87 -15.24 -14.57
C ALA A 20 10.98 -14.32 -14.05
N PRO A 21 11.43 -13.33 -14.84
CA PRO A 21 12.50 -12.43 -14.43
C PRO A 21 12.11 -11.76 -13.10
N ASP A 22 13.05 -11.75 -12.15
CA ASP A 22 12.88 -11.06 -10.89
C ASP A 22 12.75 -9.56 -11.16
N ARG A 23 11.50 -9.06 -11.13
CA ARG A 23 11.14 -7.67 -11.43
C ARG A 23 11.88 -6.71 -10.49
N LEU A 24 12.12 -7.10 -9.24
CA LEU A 24 12.87 -6.27 -8.31
C LEU A 24 14.33 -6.13 -8.72
N ALA A 25 14.97 -7.21 -9.16
CA ALA A 25 16.37 -7.19 -9.53
C ALA A 25 16.64 -6.65 -10.96
N MET A 26 15.59 -6.45 -11.77
CA MET A 26 15.68 -6.18 -13.21
C MET A 26 16.68 -7.12 -13.91
N SER A 27 16.66 -8.41 -13.55
CA SER A 27 17.60 -9.41 -14.06
C SER A 27 17.66 -9.39 -15.59
N GLY A 28 18.83 -9.06 -16.15
CA GLY A 28 19.04 -8.94 -17.61
C GLY A 28 19.07 -7.51 -18.17
N SER A 29 18.83 -6.48 -17.35
CA SER A 29 19.00 -5.07 -17.74
C SER A 29 20.47 -4.65 -17.71
N SER A 30 20.92 -3.90 -18.72
CA SER A 30 22.24 -3.25 -18.75
C SER A 30 22.24 -1.84 -18.16
N VAL A 31 21.09 -1.35 -17.72
CA VAL A 31 20.94 -0.01 -17.13
C VAL A 31 21.43 -0.03 -15.67
N PRO A 32 22.33 0.88 -15.27
CA PRO A 32 22.73 1.01 -13.87
C PRO A 32 21.52 1.32 -12.98
N LEU A 33 21.36 0.54 -11.90
CA LEU A 33 20.30 0.74 -10.93
C LEU A 33 20.52 2.02 -10.12
N ALA A 34 19.46 2.78 -9.88
CA ALA A 34 19.48 3.92 -8.95
C ALA A 34 19.78 3.46 -7.51
N ASP A 35 20.31 4.35 -6.67
CA ASP A 35 20.73 4.03 -5.30
C ASP A 35 19.58 3.46 -4.46
N TRP A 36 18.41 4.11 -4.50
CA TRP A 36 17.21 3.64 -3.81
C TRP A 36 16.76 2.26 -4.29
N HIS A 37 16.98 1.92 -5.57
CA HIS A 37 16.60 0.62 -6.12
C HIS A 37 17.55 -0.46 -5.64
N ARG A 38 18.85 -0.16 -5.53
CA ARG A 38 19.81 -1.07 -4.89
C ARG A 38 19.50 -1.27 -3.41
N ASP A 39 19.07 -0.23 -2.70
CA ASP A 39 18.59 -0.35 -1.32
C ASP A 39 17.34 -1.23 -1.23
N LEU A 40 16.37 -1.06 -2.13
CA LEU A 40 15.17 -1.90 -2.21
C LEU A 40 15.53 -3.38 -2.41
N ILE A 41 16.44 -3.67 -3.35
CA ILE A 41 16.94 -5.04 -3.58
C ILE A 41 17.74 -5.55 -2.39
N ARG A 42 18.47 -4.69 -1.66
CA ARG A 42 19.29 -5.12 -0.52
C ARG A 42 18.46 -5.36 0.73
N ASP A 43 17.48 -4.51 1.00
CA ASP A 43 16.83 -4.41 2.31
C ASP A 43 15.34 -4.77 2.27
N GLY A 44 14.75 -4.89 1.07
CA GLY A 44 13.31 -5.10 0.88
C GLY A 44 12.49 -3.81 0.93
N PHE A 45 13.10 -2.68 1.28
CA PHE A 45 12.46 -1.37 1.29
C PHE A 45 13.44 -0.28 0.86
N ALA A 46 12.92 0.88 0.46
CA ALA A 46 13.71 2.04 0.10
C ALA A 46 12.95 3.36 0.28
N VAL A 47 13.71 4.46 0.28
CA VAL A 47 13.17 5.83 0.25
C VAL A 47 13.64 6.51 -1.02
N VAL A 48 12.70 6.89 -1.89
CA VAL A 48 12.96 7.71 -3.07
C VAL A 48 12.84 9.17 -2.65
N LYS A 49 14.00 9.82 -2.50
CA LYS A 49 14.08 11.20 -2.01
C LYS A 49 13.48 12.19 -3.00
N GLY A 50 12.60 13.07 -2.52
CA GLY A 50 12.00 14.14 -3.32
C GLY A 50 11.19 13.64 -4.53
N ALA A 51 10.56 12.47 -4.43
CA ALA A 51 9.67 11.93 -5.47
C ALA A 51 8.52 12.92 -5.79
N VAL A 52 8.09 13.66 -4.77
CA VAL A 52 7.26 14.86 -4.88
C VAL A 52 8.12 16.06 -4.47
N PRO A 53 8.21 17.13 -5.28
CA PRO A 53 8.88 18.35 -4.88
C PRO A 53 8.28 18.95 -3.62
N LYS A 54 9.13 19.48 -2.74
CA LYS A 54 8.73 20.00 -1.42
C LYS A 54 7.56 20.97 -1.47
N GLU A 55 7.57 21.94 -2.40
CA GLU A 55 6.48 22.92 -2.55
C GLU A 55 5.13 22.26 -2.87
N ARG A 56 5.12 21.17 -3.66
CA ARG A 56 3.90 20.41 -3.94
C ARG A 56 3.47 19.56 -2.74
N ALA A 57 4.43 18.96 -2.02
CA ALA A 57 4.13 18.24 -0.78
C ALA A 57 3.51 19.17 0.29
N GLU A 58 4.00 20.40 0.41
CA GLU A 58 3.43 21.44 1.29
C GLU A 58 2.00 21.83 0.86
N LYS A 59 1.78 22.01 -0.45
CA LYS A 59 0.43 22.25 -0.99
C LYS A 59 -0.52 21.09 -0.66
N TYR A 60 -0.13 19.84 -0.90
CA TYR A 60 -0.97 18.66 -0.60
C TYR A 60 -1.27 18.53 0.88
N THR A 61 -0.28 18.82 1.74
CA THR A 61 -0.48 18.87 3.20
C THR A 61 -1.53 19.91 3.58
N ASN A 62 -1.47 21.10 3.00
CA ASN A 62 -2.47 22.13 3.23
C ASN A 62 -3.87 21.70 2.75
N ASP A 63 -3.97 21.09 1.58
CA ASP A 63 -5.23 20.54 1.04
C ASP A 63 -5.79 19.45 1.97
N MET A 64 -4.94 18.58 2.53
CA MET A 64 -5.32 17.54 3.49
C MET A 64 -5.86 18.11 4.81
N PHE A 65 -5.22 19.13 5.36
CA PHE A 65 -5.75 19.79 6.56
C PHE A 65 -7.07 20.51 6.26
N THR A 66 -7.21 21.17 5.11
CA THR A 66 -8.45 21.84 4.71
C THR A 66 -9.57 20.83 4.57
N TRP A 67 -9.27 19.66 3.99
CA TRP A 67 -10.22 18.55 3.89
C TRP A 67 -10.75 18.08 5.25
N LEU A 68 -9.90 18.05 6.29
CA LEU A 68 -10.31 17.71 7.65
C LEU A 68 -11.21 18.81 8.26
N GLU A 69 -10.84 20.08 8.11
CA GLU A 69 -11.58 21.23 8.63
C GLU A 69 -12.97 21.37 7.96
N ASP A 70 -13.06 21.06 6.67
CA ASP A 70 -14.28 21.14 5.86
C ASP A 70 -15.41 20.19 6.31
N PHE A 71 -15.12 19.23 7.19
CA PHE A 71 -16.17 18.47 7.87
C PHE A 71 -16.99 19.34 8.84
N ASN A 72 -16.51 20.53 9.21
CA ASN A 72 -17.17 21.45 10.14
C ASN A 72 -17.51 20.81 11.48
N LEU A 73 -16.69 19.85 11.93
CA LEU A 73 -16.83 19.15 13.21
C LEU A 73 -16.08 19.85 14.35
N GLY A 74 -15.34 20.93 14.06
CA GLY A 74 -14.61 21.73 15.05
C GLY A 74 -13.13 21.36 15.22
N PHE A 75 -12.55 20.63 14.28
CA PHE A 75 -11.09 20.51 14.15
C PHE A 75 -10.49 21.83 13.65
N ASP A 76 -9.37 22.24 14.25
CA ASP A 76 -8.55 23.39 13.86
C ASP A 76 -7.09 22.93 13.81
N ARG A 77 -6.44 23.02 12.64
CA ARG A 77 -5.06 22.58 12.46
C ARG A 77 -4.04 23.31 13.35
N ASN A 78 -4.41 24.47 13.90
CA ASN A 78 -3.55 25.29 14.75
C ASN A 78 -3.81 25.07 16.26
N ASP A 79 -4.79 24.24 16.62
CA ASP A 79 -5.11 23.91 18.00
C ASP A 79 -5.16 22.40 18.21
N ALA A 80 -4.08 21.85 18.78
CA ALA A 80 -3.95 20.42 19.07
C ALA A 80 -5.03 19.89 20.03
N SER A 81 -5.67 20.74 20.84
CA SER A 81 -6.78 20.32 21.71
C SER A 81 -8.06 19.96 20.93
N THR A 82 -8.12 20.33 19.65
CA THR A 82 -9.21 19.95 18.75
C THR A 82 -9.02 18.58 18.10
N ILE A 83 -7.87 17.94 18.30
CA ILE A 83 -7.61 16.60 17.77
C ILE A 83 -8.36 15.56 18.63
N HIS A 84 -9.60 15.29 18.25
CA HIS A 84 -10.50 14.35 18.93
C HIS A 84 -11.43 13.69 17.92
N LYS A 85 -11.88 12.45 18.17
CA LYS A 85 -12.75 11.70 17.26
C LYS A 85 -14.03 12.45 16.94
N ASP A 86 -14.56 13.22 17.89
CA ASP A 86 -15.80 13.98 17.73
C ASP A 86 -15.63 15.23 16.83
N LYS A 87 -14.38 15.67 16.65
CA LYS A 87 -14.03 16.86 15.87
C LYS A 87 -13.44 16.53 14.49
N LEU A 88 -13.18 15.25 14.24
CA LEU A 88 -12.55 14.73 13.02
C LEU A 88 -13.50 13.76 12.28
N PRO A 89 -13.30 13.55 10.97
CA PRO A 89 -13.91 12.41 10.29
C PRO A 89 -13.47 11.09 10.93
N VAL A 90 -14.19 10.01 10.62
CA VAL A 90 -13.83 8.67 11.09
C VAL A 90 -12.45 8.28 10.55
N ILE A 91 -11.48 8.32 11.45
CA ILE A 91 -10.08 7.90 11.27
C ILE A 91 -9.83 6.85 12.35
N ASN A 92 -9.35 5.67 11.95
CA ASN A 92 -9.13 4.58 12.91
C ASN A 92 -7.89 4.83 13.78
N GLU A 93 -7.66 3.96 14.76
CA GLU A 93 -6.54 4.02 15.71
C GLU A 93 -5.16 3.97 15.05
N LYS A 94 -5.08 3.44 13.83
CA LYS A 94 -3.88 3.39 13.00
C LYS A 94 -3.68 4.67 12.16
N GLY A 95 -4.57 5.65 12.30
CA GLY A 95 -4.51 6.91 11.55
C GLY A 95 -4.97 6.76 10.10
N MET A 96 -5.72 5.73 9.74
CA MET A 96 -6.20 5.52 8.37
C MET A 96 -7.63 6.02 8.20
N CYS A 97 -7.86 6.77 7.12
CA CYS A 97 -9.18 7.12 6.62
C CYS A 97 -9.46 6.32 5.34
N LEU A 98 -10.49 5.48 5.38
CA LEU A 98 -10.89 4.62 4.26
C LEU A 98 -12.19 5.07 3.58
N HIS A 99 -12.89 6.05 4.17
CA HIS A 99 -14.26 6.39 3.80
C HIS A 99 -14.36 7.80 3.20
N TYR A 100 -15.59 8.28 3.01
CA TYR A 100 -15.90 9.62 2.50
C TYR A 100 -15.39 9.89 1.08
N ALA A 101 -15.19 8.82 0.30
CA ALA A 101 -14.54 8.84 -1.00
C ALA A 101 -13.15 9.51 -1.00
N VAL A 102 -12.45 9.50 0.15
CA VAL A 102 -11.16 10.18 0.33
C VAL A 102 -10.12 9.74 -0.72
N THR A 103 -10.16 8.46 -1.11
CA THR A 103 -9.28 7.88 -2.13
C THR A 103 -9.42 8.52 -3.52
N HIS A 104 -10.51 9.26 -3.75
CA HIS A 104 -10.80 9.92 -5.03
C HIS A 104 -10.75 11.45 -4.96
N GLU A 105 -10.28 12.03 -3.84
CA GLU A 105 -10.13 13.48 -3.71
C GLU A 105 -9.03 14.00 -4.65
N ASP A 106 -9.19 15.25 -5.11
CA ASP A 106 -8.27 15.93 -6.03
C ASP A 106 -6.78 15.87 -5.60
N PHE A 107 -6.49 16.09 -4.32
CA PHE A 107 -5.10 16.03 -3.82
C PHE A 107 -4.51 14.61 -3.87
N VAL A 108 -5.35 13.56 -3.69
CA VAL A 108 -4.91 12.16 -3.78
C VAL A 108 -4.52 11.82 -5.23
N TRP A 109 -5.35 12.24 -6.19
CA TRP A 109 -5.04 12.04 -7.61
C TRP A 109 -3.80 12.81 -8.07
N GLN A 110 -3.61 14.03 -7.56
CA GLN A 110 -2.40 14.80 -7.82
C GLN A 110 -1.15 14.08 -7.30
N VAL A 111 -1.16 13.61 -6.04
CA VAL A 111 -0.03 12.84 -5.47
C VAL A 111 0.25 11.55 -6.27
N ARG A 112 -0.79 10.79 -6.61
CA ARG A 112 -0.66 9.55 -7.41
C ARG A 112 -0.11 9.79 -8.81
N SER A 113 -0.16 11.01 -9.31
CA SER A 113 0.26 11.34 -10.68
C SER A 113 1.61 12.06 -10.72
N GLU A 114 2.27 12.20 -9.58
CA GLU A 114 3.58 12.83 -9.48
C GLU A 114 4.63 12.03 -10.28
N PRO A 115 5.40 12.67 -11.18
CA PRO A 115 6.34 11.96 -12.04
C PRO A 115 7.40 11.16 -11.28
N GLY A 116 7.91 11.70 -10.17
CA GLY A 116 8.89 10.99 -9.33
C GLY A 116 8.28 9.82 -8.56
N VAL A 117 6.97 9.83 -8.33
CA VAL A 117 6.26 8.71 -7.71
C VAL A 117 6.03 7.61 -8.74
N VAL A 118 5.32 7.92 -9.84
CA VAL A 118 4.99 6.94 -10.88
C VAL A 118 6.26 6.35 -11.51
N GLY A 119 7.27 7.18 -11.78
CA GLY A 119 8.53 6.77 -12.40
C GLY A 119 9.33 5.75 -11.58
N ALA A 120 9.20 5.76 -10.25
CA ALA A 120 9.83 4.74 -9.40
C ALA A 120 9.22 3.35 -9.64
N PHE A 121 7.89 3.27 -9.76
CA PHE A 121 7.19 2.03 -10.10
C PHE A 121 7.46 1.60 -11.54
N GLU A 122 7.48 2.54 -12.50
CA GLU A 122 7.84 2.24 -13.89
C GLU A 122 9.23 1.62 -14.00
N THR A 123 10.17 2.07 -13.16
CA THR A 123 11.52 1.53 -13.09
C THR A 123 11.51 0.08 -12.62
N VAL A 124 10.82 -0.22 -11.52
CA VAL A 124 10.78 -1.60 -10.96
C VAL A 124 10.01 -2.56 -11.87
N TYR A 125 8.88 -2.13 -12.42
CA TYR A 125 8.09 -2.98 -13.31
C TYR A 125 8.63 -3.04 -14.74
N ASN A 126 9.55 -2.14 -15.12
CA ASN A 126 9.99 -1.93 -16.49
C ASN A 126 8.81 -1.76 -17.47
N ASP A 127 7.80 -1.02 -17.04
CA ASP A 127 6.56 -0.79 -17.79
C ASP A 127 6.00 0.61 -17.47
N LYS A 128 5.48 1.28 -18.50
CA LYS A 128 4.82 2.59 -18.37
C LYS A 128 3.31 2.49 -18.29
N ASP A 129 2.74 1.38 -18.76
CA ASP A 129 1.30 1.12 -18.68
C ASP A 129 0.96 0.57 -17.31
N LEU A 130 0.82 1.49 -16.35
CA LEU A 130 0.53 1.19 -14.96
C LEU A 130 -0.89 1.64 -14.57
N ILE A 131 -1.46 0.94 -13.60
CA ILE A 131 -2.63 1.38 -12.84
C ILE A 131 -2.27 1.56 -11.37
N VAL A 132 -3.01 2.42 -10.66
CA VAL A 132 -2.76 2.74 -9.23
C VAL A 132 -3.84 2.18 -8.30
N SER A 133 -3.48 1.79 -7.08
CA SER A 133 -4.44 1.40 -6.05
C SER A 133 -5.33 2.57 -5.61
N PHE A 134 -6.59 2.25 -5.31
CA PHE A 134 -7.56 3.16 -4.69
C PHE A 134 -7.61 2.94 -3.18
N ASP A 135 -6.44 3.09 -2.57
CA ASP A 135 -6.16 2.79 -1.17
C ASP A 135 -6.55 3.95 -0.23
N ALA A 136 -6.38 3.73 1.08
CA ALA A 136 -6.65 4.69 2.14
C ALA A 136 -5.76 5.94 2.09
N VAL A 137 -6.07 6.92 2.93
CA VAL A 137 -5.21 8.08 3.21
C VAL A 137 -4.87 8.10 4.70
N GLY A 138 -3.59 8.38 5.02
CA GLY A 138 -3.10 8.44 6.38
C GLY A 138 -3.23 9.86 6.97
N PHE A 139 -3.94 9.96 8.09
CA PHE A 139 -4.08 11.12 8.96
C PHE A 139 -3.70 10.73 10.39
N GLY A 140 -2.42 10.42 10.60
CA GLY A 140 -1.89 10.05 11.91
C GLY A 140 -1.67 11.28 12.78
N PHE A 141 -2.41 11.39 13.88
CA PHE A 141 -2.19 12.42 14.89
C PHE A 141 -1.54 11.86 16.15
N PRO A 142 -0.61 12.58 16.78
CA PRO A 142 0.03 12.16 18.02
C PRO A 142 -0.95 12.22 19.20
N ASN A 143 -0.63 11.51 20.28
CA ASN A 143 -1.25 11.69 21.62
C ASN A 143 -2.78 11.58 21.67
N ARG A 144 -3.40 10.81 20.76
CA ARG A 144 -4.84 10.51 20.80
C ARG A 144 -5.15 9.57 21.97
N THR A 145 -5.96 10.05 22.91
CA THR A 145 -6.44 9.25 24.07
C THR A 145 -7.88 8.80 23.94
N ASP A 146 -8.56 9.23 22.88
CA ASP A 146 -9.98 9.03 22.60
C ASP A 146 -10.28 7.82 21.70
N LEU A 147 -9.22 7.15 21.21
CA LEU A 147 -9.26 5.92 20.43
C LEU A 147 -8.53 4.79 21.19
N PRO A 148 -8.81 3.52 20.89
CA PRO A 148 -7.98 2.41 21.34
C PRO A 148 -6.51 2.64 21.02
N LYS A 149 -5.62 2.15 21.87
CA LYS A 149 -4.17 2.25 21.61
C LYS A 149 -3.80 1.43 20.37
N ASN A 150 -3.06 2.04 19.44
CA ASN A 150 -2.38 1.30 18.38
C ASN A 150 -1.28 0.42 19.00
N VAL A 151 -1.49 -0.88 18.99
CA VAL A 151 -0.53 -1.90 19.46
C VAL A 151 0.16 -2.54 18.25
N PRO A 152 1.37 -3.10 18.40
CA PRO A 152 2.06 -3.76 17.29
C PRO A 152 1.18 -4.79 16.58
N TRP A 153 1.21 -4.77 15.25
CA TRP A 153 0.40 -5.64 14.39
C TRP A 153 1.22 -6.07 13.15
N PRO A 154 2.37 -6.73 13.35
CA PRO A 154 3.28 -7.08 12.27
C PRO A 154 2.59 -8.00 11.27
N HIS A 155 2.69 -7.64 9.99
CA HIS A 155 2.10 -8.41 8.90
C HIS A 155 2.92 -8.30 7.63
N GLN A 156 2.70 -9.23 6.71
CA GLN A 156 3.05 -9.08 5.31
C GLN A 156 1.76 -9.08 4.49
N ASP A 157 1.86 -8.55 3.29
CA ASP A 157 0.73 -8.16 2.45
C ASP A 157 0.74 -8.93 1.13
N GLN A 158 1.14 -10.21 1.23
CA GLN A 158 1.22 -11.18 0.15
C GLN A 158 0.84 -12.57 0.65
N ASP A 159 0.10 -13.30 -0.18
CA ASP A 159 -0.25 -14.70 0.03
C ASP A 159 0.99 -15.58 0.32
N PRO A 160 1.08 -16.21 1.51
CA PRO A 160 2.15 -17.16 1.86
C PRO A 160 2.31 -18.31 0.87
N GLU A 161 1.27 -18.66 0.11
CA GLU A 161 1.28 -19.75 -0.87
C GLU A 161 1.82 -19.31 -2.24
N LYS A 162 2.05 -18.01 -2.43
CA LYS A 162 2.61 -17.43 -3.66
C LYS A 162 4.01 -16.89 -3.40
N PRO A 163 5.07 -17.71 -3.50
CA PRO A 163 6.43 -17.25 -3.30
C PRO A 163 6.87 -16.31 -4.44
N GLY A 164 7.97 -15.60 -4.20
CA GLY A 164 8.51 -14.63 -5.16
C GLY A 164 7.86 -13.25 -5.06
N PHE A 165 8.34 -12.30 -5.86
CA PHE A 165 7.83 -10.93 -5.86
C PHE A 165 6.44 -10.88 -6.53
N SER A 166 5.46 -10.28 -5.85
CA SER A 166 4.12 -10.06 -6.42
C SER A 166 3.73 -8.58 -6.49
N CYS A 167 4.05 -7.79 -5.46
CA CYS A 167 3.70 -6.37 -5.42
C CYS A 167 4.80 -5.52 -4.79
N LEU A 168 4.99 -4.34 -5.36
CA LEU A 168 5.69 -3.25 -4.71
C LEU A 168 4.66 -2.34 -4.08
N GLN A 169 4.67 -2.27 -2.75
CA GLN A 169 3.85 -1.34 -2.01
C GLN A 169 4.56 0.01 -1.90
N GLY A 170 3.77 1.07 -1.73
CA GLY A 170 4.34 2.38 -1.47
C GLY A 170 3.39 3.38 -0.85
N LEU A 171 3.97 4.42 -0.28
CA LEU A 171 3.26 5.60 0.20
C LEU A 171 4.12 6.85 0.05
N VAL A 172 3.48 7.97 -0.25
CA VAL A 172 4.11 9.28 -0.26
C VAL A 172 3.96 9.91 1.11
N ASN A 173 5.08 10.24 1.74
CA ASN A 173 5.14 10.94 3.01
C ASN A 173 5.02 12.46 2.79
N LEU A 174 4.14 13.15 3.52
CA LEU A 174 3.82 14.56 3.26
C LEU A 174 4.24 15.52 4.38
N LEU A 175 4.49 15.00 5.59
CA LEU A 175 4.98 15.77 6.74
C LEU A 175 6.35 15.25 7.19
N PRO A 176 7.16 16.03 7.92
CA PRO A 176 8.38 15.51 8.54
C PRO A 176 8.11 14.22 9.31
N ASN A 177 8.95 13.21 9.11
CA ASN A 177 8.78 11.92 9.77
C ASN A 177 10.12 11.35 10.26
N GLY A 178 10.43 11.65 11.52
CA GLY A 178 11.64 11.22 12.20
C GLY A 178 11.55 9.84 12.88
N PRO A 179 12.57 9.51 13.70
CA PRO A 179 12.70 8.21 14.35
C PRO A 179 11.67 7.97 15.46
N ASP A 180 11.23 9.02 16.14
CA ASP A 180 10.28 8.93 17.27
C ASP A 180 8.84 9.27 16.87
N ASP A 181 8.64 9.66 15.60
CA ASP A 181 7.34 9.95 15.03
C ASP A 181 6.61 8.66 14.64
N GLY A 182 5.33 8.78 14.28
CA GLY A 182 4.56 7.64 13.78
C GLY A 182 5.06 7.14 12.43
N GLY A 183 4.37 6.15 11.86
CA GLY A 183 4.60 5.74 10.47
C GLY A 183 5.24 4.37 10.31
N LEU A 184 5.79 4.11 9.13
CA LEU A 184 6.15 2.78 8.67
C LEU A 184 7.36 2.22 9.43
N ILE A 185 7.21 1.04 10.03
CA ILE A 185 8.30 0.21 10.53
C ILE A 185 8.35 -1.08 9.71
N VAL A 186 9.54 -1.52 9.32
CA VAL A 186 9.77 -2.68 8.46
C VAL A 186 10.79 -3.63 9.06
N CYS A 187 10.65 -4.93 8.82
CA CYS A 187 11.64 -5.93 9.17
C CYS A 187 12.63 -6.07 8.01
N LYS A 188 13.74 -5.34 8.10
CA LYS A 188 14.76 -5.20 7.06
C LYS A 188 15.30 -6.57 6.63
N GLY A 189 15.27 -6.84 5.32
CA GLY A 189 15.81 -8.05 4.70
C GLY A 189 14.94 -9.31 4.86
N ALA A 190 13.93 -9.29 5.73
CA ALA A 190 13.12 -10.47 6.06
C ALA A 190 12.31 -11.00 4.87
N TYR A 191 12.04 -10.18 3.85
CA TYR A 191 11.37 -10.61 2.62
C TYR A 191 12.09 -11.77 1.90
N ARG A 192 13.42 -11.88 2.05
CA ARG A 192 14.22 -13.00 1.51
C ARG A 192 13.97 -14.31 2.23
N LEU A 193 13.54 -14.22 3.48
CA LEU A 193 13.23 -15.37 4.33
C LEU A 193 11.75 -15.75 4.27
N SER A 194 10.90 -15.00 3.56
CA SER A 194 9.44 -15.21 3.54
C SER A 194 9.07 -16.67 3.25
N GLU A 195 9.64 -17.28 2.21
CA GLU A 195 9.36 -18.69 1.87
C GLU A 195 9.86 -19.67 2.94
N GLN A 196 11.04 -19.42 3.52
CA GLN A 196 11.57 -20.24 4.60
C GLN A 196 10.70 -20.14 5.85
N PHE A 197 10.34 -18.92 6.25
CA PHE A 197 9.46 -18.62 7.36
C PHE A 197 8.14 -19.38 7.23
N HIS A 198 7.45 -19.26 6.08
CA HIS A 198 6.14 -19.89 5.88
C HIS A 198 6.22 -21.42 5.88
N ARG A 199 7.35 -21.99 5.44
CA ARG A 199 7.59 -23.43 5.53
C ARG A 199 7.85 -23.90 6.96
N GLU A 200 8.67 -23.18 7.72
CA GLU A 200 9.08 -23.56 9.08
C GLU A 200 8.03 -23.25 10.14
N MET A 201 7.19 -22.23 9.92
CA MET A 201 6.12 -21.81 10.81
C MET A 201 4.75 -22.36 10.39
N ALA A 202 4.70 -23.29 9.42
CA ALA A 202 3.45 -23.89 8.92
C ALA A 202 2.64 -24.65 9.98
N TRP A 203 3.26 -24.98 11.11
CA TRP A 203 2.62 -25.65 12.25
C TRP A 203 1.82 -24.68 13.14
N GLU A 204 2.05 -23.37 13.03
CA GLU A 204 1.41 -22.37 13.86
C GLU A 204 0.04 -21.97 13.30
N ASP A 205 -0.94 -21.83 14.20
CA ASP A 205 -2.26 -21.33 13.84
C ASP A 205 -2.16 -19.88 13.34
N ARG A 206 -2.75 -19.64 12.16
CA ARG A 206 -2.76 -18.29 11.56
C ARG A 206 -3.64 -17.35 12.38
N ILE A 207 -3.20 -16.09 12.49
CA ILE A 207 -4.05 -15.01 12.98
C ILE A 207 -5.28 -14.91 12.06
N PRO A 208 -6.52 -14.81 12.59
CA PRO A 208 -7.71 -14.72 11.75
C PRO A 208 -7.61 -13.59 10.74
N GLN A 209 -7.84 -13.94 9.48
CA GLN A 209 -7.72 -13.05 8.34
C GLN A 209 -8.88 -13.28 7.37
N TRP A 210 -9.23 -12.21 6.67
CA TRP A 210 -10.37 -12.16 5.76
C TRP A 210 -9.97 -12.37 4.29
N THR A 211 -8.66 -12.35 4.01
CA THR A 211 -8.04 -12.61 2.71
C THR A 211 -6.75 -13.40 2.92
N ASN A 212 -6.34 -14.18 1.92
CA ASN A 212 -5.03 -14.84 1.92
C ASN A 212 -3.88 -13.86 1.65
N GLU A 213 -4.16 -12.70 1.05
CA GLU A 213 -3.17 -11.66 0.70
C GLU A 213 -2.68 -10.84 1.90
N TRP A 214 -2.96 -11.30 3.11
CA TRP A 214 -2.47 -10.74 4.36
C TRP A 214 -2.01 -11.89 5.24
N TYR A 215 -0.89 -11.75 5.93
CA TYR A 215 -0.42 -12.72 6.91
C TYR A 215 0.10 -11.99 8.15
N GLY A 216 -0.50 -12.27 9.30
CA GLY A 216 -0.10 -11.70 10.58
C GLY A 216 0.96 -12.54 11.28
N PHE A 217 2.01 -11.88 11.79
CA PHE A 217 3.05 -12.52 12.58
C PHE A 217 2.62 -12.57 14.05
N THR A 218 2.64 -13.76 14.64
CA THR A 218 2.48 -13.95 16.09
C THR A 218 3.78 -13.57 16.82
N ASP A 219 3.78 -13.66 18.15
CA ASP A 219 5.00 -13.52 18.95
C ASP A 219 6.07 -14.57 18.59
N ASN A 220 5.67 -15.81 18.23
CA ASN A 220 6.61 -16.83 17.77
C ASN A 220 7.20 -16.46 16.42
N GLY A 221 6.37 -15.97 15.49
CA GLY A 221 6.84 -15.51 14.18
C GLY A 221 7.81 -14.33 14.31
N MET A 222 7.51 -13.39 15.19
CA MET A 222 8.39 -12.26 15.52
C MET A 222 9.71 -12.73 16.13
N LYS A 223 9.66 -13.72 17.03
CA LYS A 223 10.86 -14.34 17.60
C LYS A 223 11.68 -15.06 16.53
N TRP A 224 11.04 -15.80 15.62
CA TRP A 224 11.71 -16.47 14.52
C TRP A 224 12.48 -15.48 13.65
N LEU A 225 11.87 -14.34 13.31
CA LEU A 225 12.55 -13.28 12.55
C LEU A 225 13.79 -12.75 13.29
N ALA A 226 13.67 -12.52 14.61
CA ALA A 226 14.80 -12.08 15.43
C ALA A 226 15.91 -13.13 15.53
N ASP A 227 15.58 -14.40 15.70
CA ASP A 227 16.54 -15.52 15.75
C ASP A 227 17.30 -15.68 14.41
N HIS A 228 16.70 -15.25 13.30
CA HIS A 228 17.31 -15.20 11.97
C HIS A 228 18.05 -13.88 11.68
N GLY A 229 18.24 -13.03 12.70
CA GLY A 229 19.02 -11.79 12.60
C GLY A 229 18.30 -10.65 11.88
N CYS A 230 16.98 -10.72 11.69
CA CYS A 230 16.23 -9.63 11.10
C CYS A 230 16.03 -8.47 12.08
N GLU A 231 16.11 -7.25 11.57
CA GLU A 231 16.01 -6.02 12.36
C GLU A 231 14.76 -5.24 11.98
N TRP A 232 14.03 -4.73 12.98
CA TRP A 232 12.93 -3.79 12.78
C TRP A 232 13.45 -2.36 12.69
N VAL A 233 13.23 -1.72 11.54
CA VAL A 233 13.72 -0.38 11.22
C VAL A 233 12.55 0.58 11.05
N LYS A 234 12.55 1.67 11.83
CA LYS A 234 11.61 2.79 11.61
C LYS A 234 12.08 3.60 10.40
N VAL A 235 11.26 3.61 9.34
CA VAL A 235 11.58 4.36 8.12
C VAL A 235 11.33 5.84 8.40
N CYS A 236 12.38 6.65 8.22
CA CYS A 236 12.34 8.10 8.35
C CYS A 236 12.26 8.74 6.96
N ALA A 237 11.54 9.86 6.85
CA ALA A 237 11.28 10.52 5.58
C ALA A 237 11.05 12.02 5.73
N GLU A 238 11.38 12.74 4.66
CA GLU A 238 11.08 14.16 4.52
C GLU A 238 9.75 14.35 3.76
N PRO A 239 9.13 15.54 3.84
CA PRO A 239 8.00 15.89 3.00
C PRO A 239 8.30 15.67 1.51
N GLY A 240 7.46 14.86 0.87
CA GLY A 240 7.53 14.53 -0.56
C GLY A 240 8.34 13.28 -0.91
N ASP A 241 8.95 12.62 0.07
CA ASP A 241 9.61 11.34 -0.17
C ASP A 241 8.58 10.22 -0.42
N LEU A 242 8.93 9.29 -1.32
CA LEU A 242 8.18 8.05 -1.55
C LEU A 242 8.87 6.90 -0.81
N LEU A 243 8.14 6.21 0.06
CA LEU A 243 8.58 4.99 0.72
C LEU A 243 8.06 3.81 -0.07
N LEU A 244 8.95 2.85 -0.35
CA LEU A 244 8.67 1.64 -1.12
C LEU A 244 9.06 0.40 -0.31
N TRP A 245 8.28 -0.67 -0.41
CA TRP A 245 8.65 -1.97 0.14
C TRP A 245 8.01 -3.13 -0.63
N ASP A 246 8.71 -4.25 -0.67
CA ASP A 246 8.21 -5.50 -1.22
C ASP A 246 7.07 -6.03 -0.33
N SER A 247 5.98 -6.53 -0.94
CA SER A 247 4.79 -7.03 -0.23
C SER A 247 5.06 -8.20 0.75
N ARG A 248 6.22 -8.86 0.63
CA ARG A 248 6.70 -9.90 1.55
C ARG A 248 7.42 -9.36 2.78
N VAL A 249 7.76 -8.07 2.82
CA VAL A 249 8.42 -7.46 3.99
C VAL A 249 7.43 -7.42 5.15
N PRO A 250 7.75 -8.03 6.31
CA PRO A 250 6.99 -7.82 7.52
C PRO A 250 7.03 -6.34 7.92
N HIS A 251 5.88 -5.72 8.10
CA HIS A 251 5.76 -4.30 8.39
C HIS A 251 4.51 -4.01 9.24
N TYR A 252 4.44 -2.80 9.78
CA TYR A 252 3.25 -2.20 10.38
C TYR A 252 3.48 -0.69 10.59
N ASN A 253 2.54 0.00 11.23
CA ASN A 253 2.71 1.42 11.56
C ASN A 253 2.85 1.67 13.07
N LEU A 254 3.68 2.63 13.42
CA LEU A 254 3.83 3.17 14.77
C LEU A 254 2.95 4.41 14.96
N SER A 255 2.53 4.64 16.21
CA SER A 255 2.02 5.94 16.64
C SER A 255 3.19 6.83 17.07
N SER A 256 3.04 8.14 16.85
CA SER A 256 4.06 9.11 17.25
C SER A 256 4.18 9.19 18.77
N THR A 257 5.43 9.26 19.25
CA THR A 257 5.75 9.60 20.65
C THR A 257 6.11 11.08 20.82
N THR A 258 6.12 11.84 19.72
CA THR A 258 6.35 13.29 19.68
C THR A 258 5.00 14.04 19.53
N SER A 259 5.06 15.32 19.16
CA SER A 259 3.91 16.12 18.75
C SER A 259 3.74 16.26 17.23
N GLN A 260 4.52 15.54 16.42
CA GLN A 260 4.49 15.62 14.96
C GLN A 260 3.35 14.75 14.38
N PRO A 261 2.39 15.33 13.63
CA PRO A 261 1.44 14.56 12.83
C PRO A 261 2.14 13.89 11.64
N ARG A 262 1.54 12.80 11.16
CA ARG A 262 1.97 12.05 9.98
C ARG A 262 0.85 11.99 8.96
N PHE A 263 1.05 12.64 7.83
CA PHE A 263 0.17 12.56 6.68
C PHE A 263 0.84 11.79 5.54
N CYS A 264 0.09 10.89 4.92
CA CYS A 264 0.57 10.16 3.76
C CYS A 264 -0.57 9.74 2.83
N VAL A 265 -0.23 9.54 1.56
CA VAL A 265 -1.12 8.92 0.58
C VAL A 265 -0.52 7.59 0.18
N TYR A 266 -1.28 6.50 0.29
CA TYR A 266 -0.86 5.19 -0.17
C TYR A 266 -0.95 5.13 -1.70
N THR A 267 0.14 4.69 -2.33
CA THR A 267 0.35 4.75 -3.79
C THR A 267 1.04 3.48 -4.25
N CYS A 268 0.28 2.43 -4.51
CA CYS A 268 0.79 1.17 -5.04
C CYS A 268 0.38 1.06 -6.52
N TYR A 269 1.25 0.54 -7.36
CA TYR A 269 1.01 0.47 -8.80
C TYR A 269 1.25 -0.93 -9.32
N MET A 270 0.61 -1.27 -10.44
CA MET A 270 0.80 -2.55 -11.10
C MET A 270 0.68 -2.39 -12.62
N PRO A 271 1.44 -3.16 -13.42
CA PRO A 271 1.26 -3.20 -14.86
C PRO A 271 -0.16 -3.55 -15.26
N VAL A 272 -0.69 -2.86 -16.27
CA VAL A 272 -1.99 -3.17 -16.89
C VAL A 272 -2.02 -4.62 -17.40
N ALA A 273 -0.89 -5.13 -17.86
CA ALA A 273 -0.74 -6.50 -18.35
C ALA A 273 -1.07 -7.57 -17.29
N ASP A 274 -1.01 -7.23 -16.00
CA ASP A 274 -1.29 -8.14 -14.89
C ASP A 274 -2.75 -8.02 -14.38
N VAL A 275 -3.60 -7.24 -15.06
CA VAL A 275 -4.98 -6.93 -14.63
C VAL A 275 -5.99 -7.55 -15.60
N THR A 276 -7.02 -8.21 -15.08
CA THR A 276 -8.12 -8.69 -15.94
C THR A 276 -9.09 -7.56 -16.29
N GLN A 277 -9.86 -7.73 -17.38
CA GLN A 277 -10.92 -6.76 -17.74
C GLN A 277 -11.99 -6.64 -16.65
N ASP A 278 -12.30 -7.75 -15.98
CA ASP A 278 -13.24 -7.80 -14.88
C ASP A 278 -12.74 -6.98 -13.67
N ASP A 279 -11.44 -7.07 -13.38
CA ASP A 279 -10.83 -6.25 -12.32
C ASP A 279 -10.89 -4.77 -12.70
N LEU A 280 -10.59 -4.39 -13.96
CA LEU A 280 -10.62 -2.98 -14.41
C LEU A 280 -12.01 -2.34 -14.28
N VAL A 281 -13.09 -3.06 -14.60
CA VAL A 281 -14.46 -2.54 -14.58
C VAL A 281 -14.97 -2.29 -13.16
N HIS A 282 -14.51 -3.07 -12.17
CA HIS A 282 -15.05 -3.05 -10.80
C HIS A 282 -14.20 -2.25 -9.79
N ARG A 283 -13.26 -1.43 -10.26
CA ARG A 283 -12.39 -0.61 -9.38
C ARG A 283 -13.15 0.57 -8.81
N VAL A 284 -13.67 0.42 -7.59
CA VAL A 284 -14.33 1.51 -6.85
C VAL A 284 -13.51 1.93 -5.62
N GLY A 285 -12.83 0.96 -5.01
CA GLY A 285 -11.86 1.09 -3.94
C GLY A 285 -11.03 -0.18 -3.89
N THR A 286 -9.74 -0.10 -3.65
CA THR A 286 -8.85 -1.26 -3.55
C THR A 286 -8.07 -1.18 -2.25
N THR A 287 -7.48 -2.28 -1.80
CA THR A 287 -6.38 -2.19 -0.83
C THR A 287 -5.11 -1.70 -1.56
N HIS A 288 -3.93 -1.98 -1.03
CA HIS A 288 -2.66 -1.78 -1.72
C HIS A 288 -2.55 -2.52 -3.06
N TRP A 289 -3.40 -3.50 -3.36
CA TRP A 289 -3.42 -4.22 -4.63
C TRP A 289 -4.27 -3.48 -5.69
N PRO A 290 -3.69 -2.94 -6.78
CA PRO A 290 -4.46 -2.20 -7.79
C PRO A 290 -5.49 -3.05 -8.55
N ASN A 291 -5.32 -4.37 -8.56
CA ASN A 291 -6.22 -5.37 -9.13
C ASN A 291 -7.07 -6.10 -8.08
N ALA A 292 -7.08 -5.67 -6.81
CA ALA A 292 -7.88 -6.36 -5.81
C ALA A 292 -9.38 -6.28 -6.11
N ARG A 293 -10.01 -7.46 -6.10
CA ARG A 293 -11.46 -7.62 -6.19
C ARG A 293 -12.20 -7.23 -4.90
N HIS A 294 -11.47 -7.07 -3.80
CA HIS A 294 -12.09 -6.65 -2.56
C HIS A 294 -12.17 -5.13 -2.47
N VAL A 295 -13.40 -4.65 -2.61
CA VAL A 295 -13.75 -3.24 -2.42
C VAL A 295 -14.15 -3.06 -0.96
N GLY A 296 -13.30 -2.38 -0.19
CA GLY A 296 -13.68 -1.91 1.15
C GLY A 296 -14.92 -1.02 1.06
N GLY A 297 -15.85 -1.15 2.00
CA GLY A 297 -17.05 -0.32 2.01
C GLY A 297 -16.70 1.16 2.19
N ASN A 298 -17.28 2.03 1.36
CA ASN A 298 -17.17 3.49 1.52
C ASN A 298 -18.26 4.06 2.47
N VAL A 299 -18.69 3.26 3.45
CA VAL A 299 -19.72 3.66 4.43
C VAL A 299 -19.03 3.97 5.75
N ALA A 300 -18.84 5.25 6.03
CA ALA A 300 -18.35 5.71 7.31
C ALA A 300 -19.41 5.46 8.40
N LYS A 301 -18.98 4.90 9.52
CA LYS A 301 -19.83 4.72 10.70
C LYS A 301 -19.19 5.33 11.94
N ARG A 302 -20.02 5.96 12.76
CA ARG A 302 -19.67 6.52 14.07
C ARG A 302 -20.54 5.86 15.12
N ASP A 303 -19.90 5.20 16.09
CA ASP A 303 -20.57 4.46 17.16
C ASP A 303 -21.62 3.44 16.65
N GLY A 304 -21.34 2.80 15.51
CA GLY A 304 -22.21 1.80 14.87
C GLY A 304 -23.22 2.36 13.86
N GLU A 305 -23.51 3.65 13.92
CA GLU A 305 -24.46 4.35 13.05
C GLU A 305 -23.76 4.98 11.83
N ILE A 306 -24.49 5.18 10.73
CA ILE A 306 -23.93 5.85 9.55
C ILE A 306 -23.59 7.29 9.92
N ASP A 307 -22.34 7.70 9.65
CA ASP A 307 -21.90 9.07 9.93
C ASP A 307 -22.66 10.07 9.04
N ILE A 308 -23.12 11.19 9.61
CA ILE A 308 -23.92 12.20 8.90
C ILE A 308 -23.17 12.83 7.72
N ASN A 309 -21.83 12.82 7.75
CA ASN A 309 -20.98 13.34 6.68
C ASN A 309 -20.59 12.26 5.65
N ASN A 310 -21.11 11.03 5.78
CA ASN A 310 -20.85 9.95 4.84
C ASN A 310 -21.18 10.38 3.41
N ARG A 311 -20.26 10.10 2.47
CA ARG A 311 -20.41 10.49 1.07
C ARG A 311 -19.76 9.49 0.14
N ILE A 312 -20.37 9.34 -1.05
CA ILE A 312 -19.93 8.41 -2.09
C ILE A 312 -19.11 9.09 -3.21
N ARG A 313 -19.00 10.42 -3.17
CA ARG A 313 -18.20 11.23 -4.09
C ARG A 313 -17.22 12.10 -3.30
N PRO A 314 -16.04 12.41 -3.87
CA PRO A 314 -15.09 13.31 -3.23
C PRO A 314 -15.73 14.69 -3.02
N ARG A 315 -15.24 15.43 -2.02
CA ARG A 315 -15.66 16.81 -1.80
C ARG A 315 -15.19 17.71 -2.93
N LYS A 316 -13.98 17.45 -3.43
CA LYS A 316 -13.42 18.12 -4.61
C LYS A 316 -13.13 17.07 -5.67
N ASP A 317 -13.97 17.00 -6.70
CA ASP A 317 -13.72 16.17 -7.88
C ASP A 317 -12.35 16.54 -8.49
N ALA A 318 -11.57 15.53 -8.86
CA ALA A 318 -10.25 15.71 -9.44
C ALA A 318 -10.33 16.17 -10.91
N VAL A 319 -9.46 17.09 -11.29
CA VAL A 319 -9.19 17.40 -12.70
C VAL A 319 -7.99 16.57 -13.13
N LEU A 320 -8.27 15.42 -13.74
CA LEU A 320 -7.23 14.45 -14.11
C LEU A 320 -6.37 14.97 -15.26
N SER A 321 -5.06 14.90 -15.09
CA SER A 321 -4.13 14.96 -16.23
C SER A 321 -4.27 13.70 -17.08
N GLU A 322 -3.70 13.70 -18.29
CA GLU A 322 -3.65 12.49 -19.12
C GLU A 322 -3.02 11.31 -18.38
N ARG A 323 -1.90 11.55 -17.67
CA ARG A 323 -1.24 10.51 -16.89
C ARG A 323 -2.13 10.02 -15.75
N ALA A 324 -2.79 10.93 -15.03
CA ALA A 324 -3.72 10.55 -13.97
C ALA A 324 -4.88 9.70 -14.52
N PHE A 325 -5.40 10.06 -15.69
CA PHE A 325 -6.48 9.33 -16.36
C PHE A 325 -6.05 7.92 -16.77
N GLN A 326 -4.81 7.73 -17.28
CA GLN A 326 -4.25 6.39 -17.53
C GLN A 326 -4.24 5.54 -16.27
N LEU A 327 -3.75 6.08 -15.15
CA LEU A 327 -3.65 5.36 -13.87
C LEU A 327 -5.01 4.86 -13.33
N THR A 328 -6.12 5.49 -13.74
CA THR A 328 -7.48 5.03 -13.38
C THR A 328 -7.81 3.64 -13.92
N GLY A 329 -7.11 3.17 -14.95
CA GLY A 329 -7.45 1.93 -15.66
C GLY A 329 -8.55 2.07 -16.71
N ILE A 330 -9.35 3.14 -16.67
CA ILE A 330 -10.49 3.35 -17.58
C ILE A 330 -10.07 3.28 -19.06
N PRO A 331 -8.95 3.89 -19.49
CA PRO A 331 -8.52 3.83 -20.89
C PRO A 331 -8.21 2.42 -21.41
N TYR A 332 -8.00 1.46 -20.50
CA TYR A 332 -7.62 0.09 -20.83
C TYR A 332 -8.82 -0.88 -20.82
N ILE A 333 -10.04 -0.39 -20.54
CA ILE A 333 -11.27 -1.17 -20.59
C ILE A 333 -11.68 -1.35 -22.06
N LYS A 334 -11.81 -2.61 -22.48
CA LYS A 334 -12.27 -2.98 -23.82
C LYS A 334 -13.79 -2.84 -23.90
N PRO A 335 -14.35 -2.41 -25.05
CA PRO A 335 -15.79 -2.42 -25.26
C PRO A 335 -16.35 -3.83 -25.06
N SER A 336 -17.49 -3.96 -24.38
CA SER A 336 -18.22 -5.22 -24.31
C SER A 336 -18.63 -5.63 -25.72
N THR A 337 -18.15 -6.78 -26.18
CA THR A 337 -18.54 -7.39 -27.46
C THR A 337 -19.91 -8.03 -27.39
#